data_AF-A0A6F9BJA0-F1
#
_entry.id   AF-A0A6F9BJA0-F1
#
_cell.length_a   1.000
_cell.length_b   1.000
_cell.length_c   1.000
_cell.angle_alpha   90.00
_cell.angle_beta   90.00
_cell.angle_gamma   90.00
#
_symmetry.space_group_name_H-M   'P 1'
#
loop_
_entity.id
_entity.type
_entity.pdbx_description
1 polymer ?
#
loop_
_entity_poly.entity_id
_entity_poly.type
_entity_poly.pdbx_seq_one_letter_code
_entity_poly.pdbx_strand_id
1 'polypeptide(L)'
;MCVLLCVRCTSCLSTRWRCYWDQDSHSCLSTKDDSKPSLLENSACCPSLVAKDVPPSPSGITQDFTLSLSNVEQGEELECDFGSEQRYEARWLDSGSEVKCSGVMLTTAERSQVFQLNLRRKGHLDKYTDSPKPMTVEVYNCGVGSGDCSQCWGREDQGHLCGWCDNSCRPRDDCQYITSQCPDPEITKVGINTHTHNALI
;
A
#
# COMPACT_ATOMS: atom_id res chain seq x y z
N MET A 1 -15.83 -18.98 19.33
CA MET A 1 -14.60 -19.42 20.02
C MET A 1 -13.58 -18.29 19.88
N CYS A 2 -13.42 -17.44 20.90
CA CYS A 2 -12.62 -16.20 20.82
C CYS A 2 -11.14 -16.45 20.45
N VAL A 3 -10.60 -17.60 20.84
CA VAL A 3 -9.15 -17.88 20.81
C VAL A 3 -8.68 -18.46 19.47
N LEU A 4 -9.56 -19.06 18.65
CA LEU A 4 -9.07 -19.92 17.57
C LEU A 4 -8.71 -19.25 16.24
N LEU A 5 -9.02 -17.97 16.01
CA LEU A 5 -8.79 -17.33 14.68
C LEU A 5 -8.55 -15.81 14.71
N CYS A 6 -8.58 -15.14 15.87
CA CYS A 6 -8.48 -13.67 15.94
C CYS A 6 -7.08 -13.22 16.37
N VAL A 7 -6.18 -13.09 15.39
CA VAL A 7 -4.81 -12.55 15.57
C VAL A 7 -4.75 -11.01 15.52
N ARG A 8 -5.91 -10.36 15.38
CA ARG A 8 -6.09 -8.92 15.21
C ARG A 8 -7.11 -8.38 16.20
N CYS A 9 -6.87 -7.19 16.75
CA CYS A 9 -7.71 -6.61 17.80
C CYS A 9 -9.14 -6.38 17.32
N THR A 10 -9.29 -5.77 16.14
CA THR A 10 -10.58 -5.47 15.53
C THR A 10 -11.34 -6.76 15.25
N SER A 11 -10.66 -7.79 14.74
CA SER A 11 -11.26 -9.10 14.53
C SER A 11 -11.73 -9.74 15.84
N CYS A 12 -11.00 -9.57 16.94
CA CYS A 12 -11.34 -10.10 18.27
C CYS A 12 -12.57 -9.41 18.88
N LEU A 13 -12.60 -8.07 18.82
CA LEU A 13 -13.61 -7.26 19.51
C LEU A 13 -14.87 -7.01 18.67
N SER A 14 -14.81 -7.21 17.34
CA SER A 14 -15.99 -7.14 16.46
C SER A 14 -16.74 -8.47 16.32
N THR A 15 -16.35 -9.52 17.04
CA THR A 15 -17.10 -10.79 17.00
C THR A 15 -18.46 -10.67 17.69
N ARG A 16 -19.36 -11.62 17.42
CA ARG A 16 -20.64 -11.73 18.13
C ARG A 16 -20.50 -12.25 19.56
N TRP A 17 -19.30 -12.70 19.95
CA TRP A 17 -19.02 -13.27 21.26
C TRP A 17 -18.37 -12.21 22.15
N ARG A 18 -18.55 -12.34 23.45
CA ARG A 18 -17.90 -11.44 24.42
C ARG A 18 -16.43 -11.84 24.57
N CYS A 19 -15.57 -11.17 23.83
CA CYS A 19 -14.12 -11.36 23.85
C CYS A 19 -13.43 -10.09 24.33
N TYR A 20 -12.16 -10.23 24.69
CA TYR A 20 -11.33 -9.18 25.26
C TYR A 20 -9.98 -9.18 24.54
N TRP A 21 -9.37 -8.01 24.36
CA TRP A 21 -8.05 -7.91 23.75
C TRP A 21 -7.02 -7.46 24.78
N ASP A 22 -5.98 -8.25 25.00
CA ASP A 22 -4.86 -7.89 25.86
C ASP A 22 -3.77 -7.23 25.00
N GLN A 23 -3.51 -5.94 25.24
CA GLN A 23 -2.52 -5.18 24.46
C GLN A 23 -1.08 -5.64 24.72
N ASP A 24 -0.75 -6.02 25.96
CA ASP A 24 0.61 -6.39 26.33
C ASP A 24 1.02 -7.70 25.63
N SER A 25 0.11 -8.68 25.64
CA SER A 25 0.32 -9.96 24.97
C SER A 25 -0.03 -9.95 23.48
N HIS A 26 -0.77 -8.94 23.00
CA HIS A 26 -1.39 -8.86 21.68
C HIS A 26 -2.21 -10.11 21.36
N SER A 27 -3.14 -10.47 22.24
CA SER A 27 -3.90 -11.72 22.11
C SER A 27 -5.37 -11.54 22.46
N CYS A 28 -6.21 -12.32 21.78
CA CYS A 28 -7.65 -12.36 22.03
C CYS A 28 -7.99 -13.36 23.14
N LEU A 29 -8.65 -12.88 24.19
CA LEU A 29 -9.04 -13.63 25.37
C LEU A 29 -10.56 -13.84 25.41
N SER A 30 -11.00 -15.01 25.90
CA SER A 30 -12.42 -15.30 26.13
C SER A 30 -12.93 -14.88 27.51
N THR A 31 -12.01 -14.59 28.43
CA THR A 31 -12.31 -14.31 29.83
C THR A 31 -11.70 -12.98 30.20
N LYS A 32 -12.44 -12.19 30.97
CA LYS A 32 -11.96 -10.93 31.53
C LYS A 32 -11.01 -11.21 32.68
N ASP A 33 -9.86 -10.56 32.66
CA ASP A 33 -8.93 -10.50 33.79
C ASP A 33 -8.89 -9.05 34.31
N ASP A 34 -9.66 -8.77 35.38
CA ASP A 34 -9.77 -7.42 35.96
C ASP A 34 -8.45 -6.94 36.60
N SER A 35 -7.44 -7.81 36.73
CA SER A 35 -6.12 -7.41 37.20
C SER A 35 -5.25 -6.75 36.12
N LYS A 36 -5.63 -6.84 34.85
CA LYS A 36 -4.90 -6.27 33.71
C LYS A 36 -5.51 -4.96 33.22
N PRO A 37 -4.84 -3.81 33.42
CA PRO A 37 -5.35 -2.50 32.99
C PRO A 37 -5.31 -2.29 31.47
N SER A 38 -4.51 -3.07 30.74
CA SER A 38 -4.29 -3.00 29.29
C SER A 38 -5.36 -3.72 28.45
N LEU A 39 -6.42 -4.22 29.09
CA LEU A 39 -7.48 -5.00 28.44
C LEU A 39 -8.50 -4.11 27.73
N LEU A 40 -8.70 -4.33 26.44
CA LEU A 40 -9.69 -3.62 25.62
C LEU A 40 -10.98 -4.44 25.46
N GLU A 41 -12.13 -3.74 25.52
CA GLU A 41 -13.47 -4.32 25.30
C GLU A 41 -14.16 -3.76 24.04
N ASN A 42 -13.69 -2.62 23.52
CA ASN A 42 -14.31 -1.93 22.39
C ASN A 42 -13.36 -1.89 21.19
N SER A 43 -13.84 -2.34 20.02
CA SER A 43 -13.05 -2.33 18.78
C SER A 43 -12.63 -0.93 18.34
N ALA A 44 -13.34 0.13 18.74
CA ALA A 44 -12.96 1.51 18.46
C ALA A 44 -11.66 1.94 19.15
N CYS A 45 -11.23 1.23 20.19
CA CYS A 45 -9.98 1.46 20.91
C CYS A 45 -8.82 0.62 20.35
N CYS A 46 -9.04 -0.17 19.31
CA CYS A 46 -7.98 -1.03 18.76
C CYS A 46 -6.84 -0.19 18.15
N PRO A 47 -5.57 -0.60 18.40
CA PRO A 47 -4.41 -0.04 17.72
C PRO A 47 -4.50 -0.27 16.21
N SER A 48 -4.52 0.80 15.43
CA SER A 48 -4.76 0.71 13.98
C SER A 48 -4.01 1.77 13.16
N LEU A 49 -3.79 1.45 11.89
CA LEU A 49 -3.37 2.39 10.86
C LEU A 49 -4.53 3.32 10.48
N VAL A 50 -4.24 4.59 10.30
CA VAL A 50 -5.16 5.55 9.70
C VAL A 50 -5.03 5.46 8.17
N ALA A 51 -6.14 5.16 7.50
CA ALA A 51 -6.16 5.00 6.06
C ALA A 51 -5.75 6.29 5.33
N LYS A 52 -4.86 6.15 4.34
CA LYS A 52 -4.33 7.23 3.52
C LYS A 52 -3.93 6.67 2.16
N ASP A 53 -4.18 7.44 1.12
CA ASP A 53 -3.73 7.10 -0.23
C ASP A 53 -2.23 7.37 -0.37
N VAL A 54 -1.50 6.37 -0.85
CA VAL A 54 -0.05 6.45 -1.09
C VAL A 54 0.18 6.65 -2.58
N PRO A 55 0.93 7.67 -3.01
CA PRO A 55 1.20 7.89 -4.42
C PRO A 55 2.01 6.73 -5.04
N PRO A 56 1.88 6.47 -6.35
CA PRO A 56 2.69 5.48 -7.04
C PRO A 56 4.18 5.81 -6.98
N SER A 57 5.02 4.77 -6.84
CA SER A 57 6.47 4.89 -6.74
C SER A 57 7.18 4.24 -7.94
N PRO A 58 8.27 4.83 -8.45
CA PRO A 58 9.07 4.16 -9.47
C PRO A 58 9.77 2.91 -8.91
N SER A 59 9.85 1.85 -9.72
CA SER A 59 10.58 0.63 -9.38
C SER A 59 12.08 0.90 -9.17
N GLY A 60 12.63 0.36 -8.08
CA GLY A 60 14.07 0.41 -7.77
C GLY A 60 14.56 1.71 -7.14
N ILE A 61 13.65 2.66 -6.84
CA ILE A 61 13.99 3.91 -6.19
C ILE A 61 13.72 3.80 -4.69
N THR A 62 14.67 4.28 -3.90
CA THR A 62 14.55 4.38 -2.45
C THR A 62 13.55 5.47 -2.05
N GLN A 63 12.59 5.13 -1.21
CA GLN A 63 11.54 6.04 -0.76
C GLN A 63 11.24 5.86 0.73
N ASP A 64 10.69 6.92 1.33
CA ASP A 64 10.27 6.92 2.72
C ASP A 64 8.74 6.90 2.78
N PHE A 65 8.19 6.06 3.67
CA PHE A 65 6.75 5.93 3.88
C PHE A 65 6.39 6.41 5.29
N THR A 66 5.49 7.38 5.38
CA THR A 66 4.94 7.86 6.65
C THR A 66 3.54 7.29 6.86
N LEU A 67 3.35 6.61 7.98
CA LEU A 67 2.10 5.98 8.41
C LEU A 67 1.56 6.69 9.63
N SER A 68 0.31 7.13 9.55
CA SER A 68 -0.41 7.70 10.68
C SER A 68 -1.12 6.58 11.47
N LEU A 69 -1.06 6.66 12.79
CA LEU A 69 -1.49 5.64 13.73
C LEU A 69 -2.61 6.16 14.64
N SER A 70 -3.44 5.24 15.13
CA SER A 70 -4.49 5.51 16.11
C SER A 70 -4.43 4.46 17.21
N ASN A 71 -4.43 4.89 18.47
CA ASN A 71 -4.37 4.03 19.66
C ASN A 71 -3.16 3.08 19.72
N VAL A 72 -2.03 3.45 19.09
CA VAL A 72 -0.76 2.71 19.22
C VAL A 72 0.11 3.41 20.25
N GLU A 73 0.73 2.66 21.16
CA GLU A 73 1.56 3.24 22.21
C GLU A 73 2.90 3.75 21.64
N GLN A 74 3.23 5.00 21.94
CA GLN A 74 4.49 5.60 21.50
C GLN A 74 5.67 4.87 22.15
N GLY A 75 6.66 4.51 21.36
CA GLY A 75 7.85 3.78 21.81
C GLY A 75 7.77 2.27 21.59
N GLU A 76 6.65 1.73 21.11
CA GLU A 76 6.63 0.38 20.56
C GLU A 76 7.64 0.27 19.40
N GLU A 77 8.44 -0.80 19.40
CA GLU A 77 9.32 -1.12 18.28
C GLU A 77 8.51 -1.75 17.14
N LEU A 78 8.43 -1.05 16.01
CA LEU A 78 7.59 -1.40 14.87
C LEU A 78 8.42 -1.57 13.59
N GLU A 79 7.90 -2.38 12.65
CA GLU A 79 8.49 -2.61 11.34
C GLU A 79 7.42 -2.54 10.25
N CYS A 80 7.74 -1.88 9.13
CA CYS A 80 6.96 -1.98 7.90
C CYS A 80 7.26 -3.30 7.17
N ASP A 81 6.18 -3.93 6.69
CA ASP A 81 6.19 -5.17 5.94
C ASP A 81 5.40 -4.98 4.63
N PHE A 82 6.09 -5.20 3.51
CA PHE A 82 5.54 -5.04 2.16
C PHE A 82 5.14 -6.38 1.51
N GLY A 83 5.09 -7.47 2.27
CA GLY A 83 4.84 -8.82 1.77
C GLY A 83 6.07 -9.47 1.13
N SER A 84 7.26 -8.92 1.36
CA SER A 84 8.54 -9.48 0.92
C SER A 84 9.35 -10.03 2.11
N GLU A 85 10.50 -10.65 1.82
CA GLU A 85 11.43 -11.07 2.88
C GLU A 85 12.13 -9.88 3.56
N GLN A 86 12.15 -8.70 2.93
CA GLN A 86 12.74 -7.51 3.52
C GLN A 86 11.75 -6.79 4.45
N ARG A 87 12.23 -6.44 5.65
CA ARG A 87 11.52 -5.59 6.60
C ARG A 87 12.26 -4.27 6.81
N TYR A 88 11.50 -3.24 7.18
CA TYR A 88 12.04 -1.89 7.38
C TYR A 88 11.65 -1.39 8.76
N GLU A 89 12.62 -0.93 9.54
CA GLU A 89 12.37 -0.34 10.85
C GLU A 89 11.51 0.92 10.73
N ALA A 90 10.46 0.99 11.54
CA ALA A 90 9.58 2.16 11.62
C ALA A 90 10.03 3.06 12.77
N ARG A 91 10.32 4.33 12.47
CA ARG A 91 10.76 5.32 13.46
C ARG A 91 9.62 6.27 13.79
N TRP A 92 9.33 6.43 15.08
CA TRP A 92 8.37 7.41 15.56
C TRP A 92 8.77 8.84 15.17
N LEU A 93 7.80 9.61 14.69
CA LEU A 93 7.95 11.05 14.47
C LEU A 93 7.56 11.82 15.74
N ASP A 94 7.99 13.09 15.82
CA ASP A 94 7.81 13.95 17.00
C ASP A 94 6.34 14.15 17.39
N SER A 95 5.41 13.98 16.45
CA SER A 95 3.96 14.04 16.69
C SER A 95 3.43 12.92 17.60
N GLY A 96 4.18 11.82 17.76
CA GLY A 96 3.80 10.67 18.59
C GLY A 96 2.65 9.83 18.03
N SER A 97 2.06 10.22 16.90
CA SER A 97 0.97 9.51 16.22
C SER A 97 1.33 9.06 14.81
N GLU A 98 2.59 9.24 14.40
CA GLU A 98 3.07 8.86 13.09
C GLU A 98 4.41 8.13 13.20
N VAL A 99 4.60 7.16 12.32
CA VAL A 99 5.87 6.45 12.15
C VAL A 99 6.35 6.57 10.70
N LYS A 100 7.67 6.57 10.53
CA LYS A 100 8.33 6.68 9.24
C LYS A 100 9.21 5.46 8.99
N CYS A 101 8.93 4.77 7.90
CA CYS A 101 9.75 3.69 7.37
C CYS A 101 10.65 4.26 6.28
N SER A 102 11.94 4.38 6.59
CA SER A 102 12.91 5.00 5.70
C SER A 102 13.70 3.99 4.89
N GLY A 103 14.15 4.41 3.72
CA GLY A 103 15.06 3.60 2.91
C GLY A 103 14.39 2.41 2.23
N VAL A 104 13.08 2.47 1.99
CA VAL A 104 12.32 1.38 1.38
C VAL A 104 12.60 1.35 -0.12
N MET A 105 12.96 0.19 -0.66
CA MET A 105 13.24 0.01 -2.08
C MET A 105 12.43 -1.19 -2.59
N LEU A 106 11.37 -0.90 -3.33
CA LEU A 106 10.51 -1.92 -3.95
C LEU A 106 10.81 -2.00 -5.45
N THR A 107 10.73 -3.20 -6.00
CA THR A 107 11.04 -3.46 -7.41
C THR A 107 9.96 -4.31 -8.05
N THR A 108 9.63 -4.02 -9.30
CA THR A 108 8.79 -4.88 -10.13
C THR A 108 9.35 -5.01 -11.55
N ALA A 109 9.22 -6.22 -12.11
CA ALA A 109 9.53 -6.51 -13.51
C ALA A 109 8.30 -6.30 -14.42
N GLU A 110 7.11 -6.12 -13.85
CA GLU A 110 5.87 -5.87 -14.57
C GLU A 110 5.70 -4.38 -14.87
N ARG A 111 4.70 -4.04 -15.69
CA ARG A 111 4.38 -2.65 -15.98
C ARG A 111 4.04 -1.85 -14.71
N SER A 112 3.33 -2.50 -13.80
CA SER A 112 2.96 -1.99 -12.48
C SER A 112 2.60 -3.16 -11.57
N GLN A 113 2.89 -3.04 -10.27
CA GLN A 113 2.55 -4.03 -9.25
C GLN A 113 2.14 -3.32 -7.96
N VAL A 114 1.10 -3.84 -7.30
CA VAL A 114 0.62 -3.31 -6.03
C VAL A 114 1.19 -4.12 -4.86
N PHE A 115 1.83 -3.44 -3.91
CA PHE A 115 2.35 -4.01 -2.67
C PHE A 115 1.46 -3.61 -1.50
N GLN A 116 1.21 -4.55 -0.59
CA GLN A 116 0.45 -4.31 0.65
C GLN A 116 1.40 -3.74 1.70
N LEU A 117 1.12 -2.54 2.20
CA LEU A 117 1.87 -1.88 3.25
C LEU A 117 1.25 -2.23 4.61
N ASN A 118 1.91 -3.12 5.34
CA ASN A 118 1.50 -3.52 6.68
C ASN A 118 2.48 -2.98 7.72
N LEU A 119 1.98 -2.79 8.94
CA LEU A 119 2.80 -2.46 10.10
C LEU A 119 2.68 -3.60 11.11
N ARG A 120 3.81 -3.99 11.70
CA ARG A 120 3.87 -5.08 12.68
C ARG A 120 4.86 -4.75 13.78
N ARG A 121 4.76 -5.47 14.90
CA ARG A 121 5.74 -5.37 15.99
C ARG A 121 7.06 -6.02 15.60
N LYS A 122 8.16 -5.33 15.87
CA LYS A 122 9.53 -5.81 15.65
C LYS A 122 9.75 -7.13 16.38
N GLY A 123 10.39 -8.09 15.70
CA GLY A 123 10.68 -9.43 16.26
C GLY A 123 9.49 -10.40 16.32
N HIS A 124 8.29 -10.00 15.90
CA HIS A 124 7.11 -10.87 15.83
C HIS A 124 6.69 -11.12 14.37
N LEU A 125 6.25 -12.35 14.07
CA LEU A 125 5.88 -12.74 12.70
C LEU A 125 4.41 -12.47 12.35
N ASP A 126 3.53 -12.52 13.35
CA ASP A 126 2.07 -12.54 13.19
C ASP A 126 1.36 -11.38 13.91
N LYS A 127 2.10 -10.53 14.61
CA LYS A 127 1.57 -9.38 15.36
C LYS A 127 1.49 -8.12 14.50
N TYR A 128 0.52 -8.10 13.60
CA TYR A 128 0.24 -6.96 12.74
C TYR A 128 -0.71 -5.95 13.42
N THR A 129 -0.43 -4.66 13.24
CA THR A 129 -1.34 -3.57 13.58
C THR A 129 -2.59 -3.64 12.69
N ASP A 130 -3.76 -3.32 13.23
CA ASP A 130 -4.98 -3.35 12.44
C ASP A 130 -4.95 -2.32 11.32
N SER A 131 -5.60 -2.64 10.21
CA SER A 131 -5.71 -1.75 9.06
C SER A 131 -7.16 -1.74 8.60
N PRO A 132 -7.97 -0.70 8.95
CA PRO A 132 -9.39 -0.64 8.62
C PRO A 132 -9.65 -0.64 7.11
N LYS A 133 -8.70 -0.09 6.34
CA LYS A 133 -8.64 -0.19 4.88
C LYS A 133 -7.23 -0.63 4.49
N PRO A 134 -7.07 -1.58 3.58
CA PRO A 134 -5.75 -2.01 3.11
C PRO A 134 -4.95 -0.80 2.63
N MET A 135 -3.77 -0.59 3.23
CA MET A 135 -2.82 0.41 2.73
C MET A 135 -1.97 -0.26 1.67
N THR A 136 -1.86 0.37 0.51
CA THR A 136 -1.16 -0.19 -0.64
C THR A 136 -0.29 0.84 -1.30
N VAL A 137 0.83 0.40 -1.85
CA VAL A 137 1.68 1.21 -2.74
C VAL A 137 1.73 0.55 -4.11
N GLU A 138 1.42 1.33 -5.14
CA GLU A 138 1.67 0.94 -6.52
C GLU A 138 3.14 1.22 -6.86
N VAL A 139 3.83 0.23 -7.40
CA VAL A 139 5.19 0.37 -7.91
C VAL A 139 5.16 0.18 -9.42
N TYR A 140 5.56 1.19 -10.18
CA TYR A 140 5.50 1.17 -11.65
C TYR A 140 6.88 1.09 -12.29
N ASN A 141 6.92 0.50 -13.48
CA ASN A 141 8.12 0.40 -14.29
C ASN A 141 7.91 1.11 -15.65
N CYS A 142 8.61 2.21 -15.87
CA CYS A 142 8.52 2.98 -17.12
C CYS A 142 9.08 2.21 -18.32
N GLY A 143 10.06 1.32 -18.12
CA GLY A 143 10.70 0.57 -19.19
C GLY A 143 9.88 -0.61 -19.72
N VAL A 144 8.75 -0.92 -19.11
CA VAL A 144 7.97 -2.13 -19.43
C VAL A 144 6.59 -1.76 -19.98
N GLY A 145 6.28 -2.21 -21.19
CA GLY A 145 4.92 -2.13 -21.75
C GLY A 145 4.54 -0.81 -22.43
N SER A 146 5.49 0.09 -22.69
CA SER A 146 5.28 1.27 -23.55
C SER A 146 6.22 1.18 -24.76
N GLY A 147 5.68 0.81 -25.91
CA GLY A 147 6.44 0.65 -27.17
C GLY A 147 6.50 1.92 -28.03
N ASP A 148 5.67 2.91 -27.73
CA ASP A 148 5.62 4.19 -28.43
C ASP A 148 5.52 5.36 -27.44
N CYS A 149 5.85 6.55 -27.94
CA CYS A 149 5.88 7.76 -27.12
C CYS A 149 4.52 8.13 -26.54
N SER A 150 3.42 7.87 -27.25
CA SER A 150 2.06 8.23 -26.82
C SER A 150 1.63 7.37 -25.63
N GLN A 151 1.97 6.08 -25.63
CA GLN A 151 1.78 5.16 -24.52
C GLN A 151 2.66 5.48 -23.31
N CYS A 152 3.82 6.09 -23.52
CA CYS A 152 4.69 6.53 -22.42
C CYS A 152 4.12 7.78 -21.74
N TRP A 153 3.76 8.79 -22.55
CA TRP A 153 3.16 10.03 -22.08
C TRP A 153 1.79 9.83 -21.42
N GLY A 154 0.96 8.92 -21.96
CA GLY A 154 -0.34 8.60 -21.37
C GLY A 154 -0.27 7.97 -19.96
N ARG A 155 0.92 7.72 -19.42
CA ARG A 155 1.08 7.29 -18.03
C ARG A 155 1.02 8.43 -17.02
N GLU A 156 1.16 9.68 -17.45
CA GLU A 156 1.06 10.84 -16.56
C GLU A 156 -0.34 10.91 -15.91
N ASP A 157 -1.39 10.53 -16.63
CA ASP A 157 -2.76 10.41 -16.11
C ASP A 157 -2.91 9.36 -15.00
N GLN A 158 -1.96 8.42 -14.89
CA GLN A 158 -1.89 7.39 -13.85
C GLN A 158 -1.00 7.83 -12.68
N GLY A 159 -0.47 9.06 -12.71
CA GLY A 159 0.49 9.56 -11.73
C GLY A 159 1.90 8.97 -11.89
N HIS A 160 2.18 8.25 -12.98
CA HIS A 160 3.52 7.71 -13.25
C HIS A 160 4.37 8.78 -13.92
N LEU A 161 5.53 9.06 -13.34
CA LEU A 161 6.48 10.07 -13.83
C LEU A 161 7.44 9.46 -14.86
N CYS A 162 6.87 8.96 -15.97
CA CYS A 162 7.63 8.44 -17.09
C CYS A 162 7.85 9.51 -18.17
N GLY A 163 9.00 9.47 -18.84
CA GLY A 163 9.34 10.33 -19.96
C GLY A 163 9.83 9.52 -21.17
N TRP A 164 9.55 10.03 -22.37
CA TRP A 164 10.04 9.45 -23.62
C TRP A 164 11.33 10.15 -24.07
N CYS A 165 12.44 9.41 -24.04
CA CYS A 165 13.76 9.86 -24.48
C CYS A 165 14.56 8.70 -25.10
N ASP A 166 15.45 9.00 -26.05
CA ASP A 166 16.25 8.00 -26.77
C ASP A 166 15.42 6.84 -27.37
N ASN A 167 14.25 7.15 -27.94
CA ASN A 167 13.30 6.17 -28.47
C ASN A 167 12.87 5.09 -27.46
N SER A 168 12.85 5.43 -26.16
CA SER A 168 12.46 4.53 -25.08
C SER A 168 11.69 5.27 -23.98
N CYS A 169 10.87 4.54 -23.25
CA CYS A 169 10.17 5.06 -22.07
C CYS A 169 11.01 4.79 -20.82
N ARG A 170 11.34 5.85 -20.06
CA ARG A 170 12.21 5.80 -18.87
C ARG A 170 11.63 6.65 -17.74
N PRO A 171 12.12 6.53 -16.50
CA PRO A 171 11.83 7.52 -15.47
C PRO A 171 12.18 8.92 -15.96
N ARG A 172 11.32 9.90 -15.69
CA ARG A 172 11.48 11.27 -16.19
C ARG A 172 12.81 11.90 -15.76
N ASP A 173 13.26 11.59 -14.55
CA ASP A 173 14.50 12.10 -13.99
C ASP A 173 15.76 11.54 -14.68
N ASP A 174 15.63 10.40 -15.38
CA ASP A 174 16.72 9.79 -16.15
C ASP A 174 16.85 10.39 -17.56
N CYS A 175 15.88 11.19 -18.00
CA CYS A 175 15.90 11.81 -19.32
C CYS A 175 16.62 13.16 -19.28
N GLN A 176 17.73 13.28 -20.02
CA GLN A 176 18.42 14.57 -20.21
C GLN A 176 17.63 15.54 -21.08
N TYR A 177 16.96 15.02 -22.10
CA TYR A 177 16.07 15.76 -22.98
C TYR A 177 14.78 15.00 -23.18
N ILE A 178 13.68 15.58 -22.72
CA ILE A 178 12.36 15.00 -22.87
C ILE A 178 11.78 15.50 -24.18
N THR A 179 11.37 14.57 -25.05
CA THR A 179 10.72 14.94 -26.31
C THR A 179 9.33 15.49 -26.00
N SER A 180 9.11 16.79 -26.23
CA SER A 180 7.85 17.47 -25.88
C SER A 180 6.67 17.10 -26.77
N GLN A 181 6.92 16.49 -27.93
CA GLN A 181 5.88 16.11 -28.88
C GLN A 181 6.20 14.77 -29.52
N CYS A 182 5.21 13.88 -29.51
CA CYS A 182 5.27 12.65 -30.29
C CYS A 182 5.31 12.95 -31.79
N PRO A 183 6.01 12.11 -32.60
CA PRO A 183 5.83 12.14 -34.05
C PRO A 183 4.37 11.99 -34.45
N ASP A 184 4.04 12.45 -35.66
CA ASP A 184 2.68 12.32 -36.20
C ASP A 184 2.22 10.85 -36.16
N PRO A 185 0.96 10.58 -35.76
CA PRO A 185 0.46 9.21 -35.63
C PRO A 185 0.31 8.54 -36.99
N GLU A 186 0.59 7.23 -37.05
CA GLU A 186 0.39 6.40 -38.23
C GLU A 186 -0.88 5.53 -38.09
N ILE A 187 -1.79 5.63 -39.07
CA ILE A 187 -3.03 4.83 -39.09
C ILE A 187 -2.83 3.65 -40.03
N THR A 188 -2.70 2.44 -39.47
CA THR A 188 -2.47 1.21 -40.24
C THR A 188 -3.75 0.49 -40.67
N LYS A 189 -4.86 0.67 -39.95
CA LYS A 189 -6.16 0.05 -40.26
C LYS A 189 -7.33 0.85 -39.68
N VAL A 190 -8.39 1.00 -40.47
CA VAL A 190 -9.67 1.58 -40.03
C VAL A 190 -10.77 0.53 -40.20
N GLY A 191 -11.55 0.28 -39.15
CA GLY A 191 -12.71 -0.62 -39.17
C GLY A 191 -14.00 0.16 -38.94
N ILE A 192 -15.02 -0.09 -39.76
CA ILE A 192 -16.35 0.50 -39.59
C ILE A 192 -17.16 -0.46 -38.70
N ASN A 193 -17.53 -0.01 -37.50
CA ASN A 193 -18.40 -0.77 -36.61
C ASN A 193 -19.85 -0.36 -36.89
N THR A 194 -20.50 -1.00 -37.87
CA THR A 194 -21.91 -0.76 -38.17
C THR A 194 -22.76 -1.45 -37.11
N HIS A 195 -23.23 -0.72 -36.10
CA HIS A 195 -24.36 -1.16 -35.30
C HIS A 195 -25.61 -1.15 -36.17
N THR A 196 -25.96 -2.30 -36.76
CA THR A 196 -27.24 -2.49 -37.44
C THR A 196 -28.35 -2.49 -36.40
N HIS A 197 -29.04 -1.36 -36.24
CA HIS A 197 -30.36 -1.37 -35.62
C HIS A 197 -31.32 -2.10 -36.56
N ASN A 198 -31.60 -3.37 -36.26
CA ASN A 198 -32.69 -4.10 -36.90
C ASN A 198 -34.02 -3.44 -36.51
N ALA A 199 -34.59 -2.65 -37.41
CA ALA A 199 -35.99 -2.24 -37.32
C ALA A 199 -36.85 -3.48 -37.62
N LEU A 200 -37.53 -4.01 -36.60
CA LEU A 200 -38.63 -4.95 -36.77
C LEU A 200 -39.78 -4.20 -37.45
N ILE A 201 -40.22 -4.74 -38.59
CA ILE A 201 -41.38 -4.29 -39.37
C ILE A 201 -42.67 -4.64 -38.61
#